data_AF-A0A8E3YJ09-F1
#
_entry.id   AF-A0A8E3YJ09-F1
#
_cell.length_a   1.000
_cell.length_b   1.000
_cell.length_c   1.000
_cell.angle_alpha   90.00
_cell.angle_beta   90.00
_cell.angle_gamma   90.00
#
_symmetry.space_group_name_H-M   'P 1'
#
loop_
_entity.id
_entity.type
_entity.pdbx_description
1 polymer ?
#
loop_
_entity_poly.entity_id
_entity_poly.type
_entity_poly.pdbx_seq_one_letter_code
_entity_poly.pdbx_strand_id
1 'polypeptide(L)'
;LWTQYKDKQDHRHWILNAIPAIRTHVALKFIKERHIAEELSVPEVAQALLMSIHMVKANIEAVKISLEIVAADKFQQYRILREIARLGYGTLAAKYCEEDPSCSAEIIRPIH
;
A
#
# COMPACT_ATOMS: atom_id res chain seq x y z
N LEU A 1 -14.56 -11.05 6.57
CA LEU A 1 -14.35 -11.70 5.25
C LEU A 1 -13.01 -12.41 5.18
N TRP A 2 -11.87 -11.69 5.16
CA TRP A 2 -10.54 -12.30 5.05
C TRP A 2 -10.33 -13.52 5.96
N THR A 3 -10.52 -13.38 7.28
CA THR A 3 -10.34 -14.47 8.26
C THR A 3 -11.17 -15.74 7.96
N GLN A 4 -12.34 -15.60 7.32
CA GLN A 4 -13.22 -16.74 7.01
C GLN A 4 -12.82 -17.45 5.71
N TYR A 5 -12.12 -16.76 4.81
CA TYR A 5 -11.96 -17.19 3.41
C TYR A 5 -10.50 -17.21 2.92
N LYS A 6 -9.53 -16.76 3.74
CA LYS A 6 -8.12 -16.65 3.34
C LYS A 6 -7.46 -17.97 2.93
N ASP A 7 -7.99 -19.10 3.42
CA ASP A 7 -7.47 -20.45 3.13
C ASP A 7 -8.20 -21.11 1.94
N LYS A 8 -9.24 -20.46 1.39
CA LYS A 8 -9.93 -20.92 0.18
C LYS A 8 -9.37 -20.19 -1.03
N GLN A 9 -8.62 -20.91 -1.87
CA GLN A 9 -7.82 -20.35 -2.97
C GLN A 9 -8.59 -19.35 -3.85
N ASP A 10 -9.77 -19.73 -4.37
CA ASP A 10 -10.55 -18.84 -5.25
C ASP A 10 -11.03 -17.59 -4.51
N HIS A 11 -11.49 -17.74 -3.27
CA HIS A 11 -12.00 -16.61 -2.50
C HIS A 11 -10.87 -15.65 -2.14
N ARG A 12 -9.71 -16.19 -1.74
CA ARG A 12 -8.50 -15.43 -1.48
C ARG A 12 -8.10 -14.61 -2.71
N HIS A 13 -8.06 -15.24 -3.89
CA HIS A 13 -7.72 -14.58 -5.14
C HIS A 13 -8.68 -13.42 -5.45
N TRP A 14 -9.99 -13.67 -5.38
CA TRP A 14 -11.00 -12.64 -5.64
C TRP A 14 -10.97 -11.51 -4.62
N ILE A 15 -10.78 -11.81 -3.33
CA ILE A 15 -10.64 -10.79 -2.29
C ILE A 15 -9.46 -9.88 -2.59
N LEU A 16 -8.28 -10.44 -2.89
CA LEU A 16 -7.07 -9.65 -3.16
C LEU A 16 -7.21 -8.79 -4.42
N ASN A 17 -7.81 -9.32 -5.48
CA ASN A 17 -8.09 -8.55 -6.71
C ASN A 17 -9.09 -7.40 -6.49
N ALA A 18 -9.99 -7.53 -5.50
CA ALA A 18 -10.95 -6.50 -5.16
C ALA A 18 -10.35 -5.37 -4.30
N ILE A 19 -9.23 -5.60 -3.60
CA ILE A 19 -8.63 -4.61 -2.69
C ILE A 19 -8.35 -3.25 -3.37
N PRO A 20 -7.72 -3.18 -4.55
CA PRO A 20 -7.45 -1.89 -5.19
C PRO A 20 -8.71 -1.10 -5.53
N ALA A 21 -9.82 -1.79 -5.83
CA ALA A 21 -11.10 -1.18 -6.15
C ALA A 21 -11.77 -0.48 -4.95
N ILE A 22 -11.27 -0.70 -3.73
CA ILE A 22 -11.70 0.04 -2.53
C ILE A 22 -11.32 1.53 -2.66
N ARG A 23 -10.22 1.85 -3.35
CA ARG A 23 -9.77 3.22 -3.69
C ARG A 23 -9.57 4.19 -2.49
N THR A 24 -9.45 3.66 -1.28
CA THR A 24 -9.18 4.44 -0.06
C THR A 24 -7.92 3.93 0.65
N HIS A 25 -7.39 4.72 1.58
CA HIS A 25 -6.24 4.35 2.42
C HIS A 25 -6.40 3.01 3.16
N VAL A 26 -7.64 2.56 3.41
CA VAL A 26 -7.94 1.26 4.05
C VAL A 26 -7.40 0.08 3.23
N ALA A 27 -7.31 0.19 1.90
CA ALA A 27 -6.69 -0.82 1.05
C ALA A 27 -5.21 -1.02 1.38
N LEU A 28 -4.47 0.09 1.51
CA LEU A 28 -3.05 0.08 1.88
C LEU A 28 -2.86 -0.46 3.29
N LYS A 29 -3.71 -0.04 4.23
CA LYS A 29 -3.69 -0.52 5.62
C LYS A 29 -3.90 -2.03 5.68
N PHE A 30 -4.89 -2.55 4.96
CA PHE A 30 -5.16 -3.98 4.87
C PHE A 30 -3.92 -4.73 4.39
N ILE A 31 -3.33 -4.34 3.26
CA ILE A 31 -2.15 -5.01 2.69
C ILE A 31 -0.98 -4.99 3.66
N LYS A 32 -0.70 -3.83 4.28
CA LYS A 32 0.37 -3.67 5.29
C LYS A 32 0.19 -4.66 6.44
N GLU A 33 -0.99 -4.65 7.06
CA GLU A 33 -1.27 -5.50 8.22
C GLU A 33 -1.21 -6.98 7.88
N ARG A 34 -1.73 -7.37 6.71
CA ARG A 34 -1.71 -8.77 6.28
C ARG A 34 -0.32 -9.27 5.92
N HIS A 35 0.53 -8.42 5.31
CA HIS A 35 1.94 -8.76 5.06
C HIS A 35 2.74 -8.90 6.36
N ILE A 36 2.56 -7.98 7.31
CA ILE A 36 3.24 -8.03 8.62
C ILE A 36 2.83 -9.29 9.39
N ALA A 37 1.56 -9.68 9.30
CA ALA A 37 1.04 -10.90 9.89
C ALA A 37 1.42 -12.19 9.12
N GLU A 38 2.25 -12.07 8.06
CA GLU A 38 2.68 -13.18 7.21
C GLU A 38 1.52 -13.96 6.57
N GLU A 39 0.38 -13.30 6.41
CA GLU A 39 -0.82 -13.89 5.80
C GLU A 39 -0.81 -13.78 4.27
N LEU A 40 0.13 -13.03 3.69
CA LEU A 40 0.30 -12.81 2.25
C LEU A 40 1.70 -13.23 1.79
N SER A 41 1.76 -13.85 0.61
CA SER A 41 3.02 -14.11 -0.07
C SER A 41 3.56 -12.84 -0.74
N VAL A 42 4.88 -12.79 -0.99
CA VAL A 42 5.53 -11.65 -1.63
C VAL A 42 4.88 -11.25 -2.97
N PRO A 43 4.53 -12.18 -3.89
CA PRO A 43 3.85 -11.81 -5.14
C PRO A 43 2.47 -11.19 -4.91
N GLU A 44 1.69 -11.72 -3.95
CA GLU A 44 0.37 -11.18 -3.62
C GLU A 44 0.48 -9.75 -3.07
N VAL A 45 1.46 -9.50 -2.20
CA VAL A 45 1.72 -8.15 -1.68
C VAL A 45 2.17 -7.22 -2.79
N ALA A 46 3.12 -7.64 -3.63
CA ALA A 46 3.61 -6.82 -4.73
C ALA A 46 2.46 -6.39 -5.67
N GLN A 47 1.63 -7.35 -6.09
CA GLN A 47 0.50 -7.09 -6.97
C GLN A 47 -0.55 -6.19 -6.29
N ALA A 48 -1.00 -6.55 -5.09
CA ALA A 48 -2.04 -5.80 -4.38
C ALA A 48 -1.59 -4.37 -4.05
N LEU A 49 -0.34 -4.21 -3.61
CA LEU A 49 0.21 -2.90 -3.23
C LEU A 49 0.37 -2.00 -4.45
N LEU A 50 0.96 -2.49 -5.54
CA LEU A 50 1.15 -1.73 -6.78
C LEU A 50 -0.20 -1.23 -7.33
N MET A 51 -1.19 -2.11 -7.43
CA MET A 51 -2.52 -1.74 -7.92
C MET A 51 -3.21 -0.75 -6.98
N SER A 52 -3.09 -0.95 -5.66
CA SER A 52 -3.70 -0.05 -4.68
C SER A 52 -3.07 1.35 -4.70
N ILE A 53 -1.75 1.48 -4.80
CA ILE A 53 -1.05 2.77 -4.97
C ILE A 53 -1.58 3.51 -6.21
N HIS A 54 -1.80 2.77 -7.30
CA HIS A 54 -2.31 3.36 -8.54
C HIS A 54 -3.76 3.87 -8.37
N MET A 55 -4.64 3.11 -7.72
CA MET A 55 -6.08 3.38 -7.67
C MET A 55 -6.57 4.21 -6.48
N VAL A 56 -5.83 4.21 -5.36
CA VAL A 56 -6.21 4.95 -4.16
C VAL A 56 -6.24 6.44 -4.45
N LYS A 57 -7.34 7.10 -4.02
CA LYS A 57 -7.38 8.56 -3.98
C LYS A 57 -6.42 9.04 -2.89
N ALA A 58 -5.44 9.85 -3.27
CA ALA A 58 -4.41 10.30 -2.34
C ALA A 58 -5.03 11.23 -1.30
N ASN A 59 -4.71 10.97 -0.03
CA ASN A 59 -5.04 11.83 1.09
C ASN A 59 -3.96 11.66 2.17
N ILE A 60 -4.00 12.50 3.20
CA ILE A 60 -2.97 12.48 4.23
C ILE A 60 -2.83 11.11 4.91
N GLU A 61 -3.92 10.38 5.11
CA GLU A 61 -3.88 9.04 5.72
C GLU A 61 -3.24 7.99 4.79
N ALA A 62 -3.49 8.06 3.48
CA ALA A 62 -2.81 7.21 2.50
C ALA A 62 -1.30 7.46 2.47
N VAL A 63 -0.89 8.73 2.57
CA VAL A 63 0.53 9.14 2.63
C VAL A 63 1.20 8.68 3.93
N LYS A 64 0.53 8.80 5.08
CA LYS A 64 1.05 8.29 6.35
C LYS A 64 1.24 6.77 6.33
N ILE A 65 0.22 6.03 5.86
CA ILE A 65 0.30 4.57 5.76
C ILE A 65 1.41 4.14 4.78
N SER A 66 1.58 4.84 3.65
CA SER A 66 2.66 4.50 2.72
C SER A 66 4.04 4.77 3.31
N LEU A 67 4.20 5.82 4.14
CA LEU A 67 5.44 6.05 4.89
C LEU A 67 5.70 4.94 5.91
N GLU A 68 4.68 4.47 6.62
CA GLU A 68 4.79 3.31 7.52
C GLU A 68 5.20 2.03 6.78
N ILE A 69 4.70 1.83 5.55
CA ILE A 69 5.11 0.71 4.68
C ILE A 69 6.60 0.84 4.30
N VAL A 70 7.08 2.05 3.97
CA VAL A 70 8.49 2.31 3.69
C VAL A 70 9.37 2.02 4.92
N ALA A 71 8.91 2.36 6.12
CA ALA A 71 9.66 2.16 7.36
C ALA A 71 9.62 0.70 7.88
N ALA A 72 8.67 -0.12 7.43
CA ALA A 72 8.49 -1.47 7.97
C ALA A 72 9.53 -2.49 7.45
N ASP A 73 10.29 -3.10 8.36
CA ASP A 73 11.34 -4.10 8.05
C ASP A 73 10.86 -5.24 7.14
N LYS A 74 9.61 -5.70 7.34
CA LYS A 74 8.99 -6.76 6.52
C LYS A 74 8.89 -6.40 5.04
N PHE A 75 8.76 -5.11 4.71
CA PHE A 75 8.79 -4.63 3.31
C PHE A 75 10.22 -4.43 2.80
N GLN A 76 11.18 -4.16 3.70
CA GLN A 76 12.58 -3.95 3.34
C GLN A 76 13.33 -5.25 3.04
N GLN A 77 12.84 -6.39 3.55
CA GLN A 77 13.43 -7.72 3.36
C GLN A 77 13.52 -8.13 1.88
N TYR A 78 12.50 -7.81 1.07
CA TYR A 78 12.43 -8.20 -0.34
C TYR A 78 12.67 -7.00 -1.23
N ARG A 79 13.66 -7.08 -2.14
CA ARG A 79 14.00 -5.97 -3.05
C ARG A 79 12.78 -5.43 -3.79
N ILE A 80 11.94 -6.31 -4.34
CA ILE A 80 10.75 -5.89 -5.08
C ILE A 80 9.76 -5.10 -4.21
N LEU A 81 9.51 -5.52 -2.97
CA LEU A 81 8.59 -4.82 -2.07
C LEU A 81 9.16 -3.48 -1.62
N ARG A 82 10.48 -3.42 -1.36
CA ARG A 82 11.17 -2.18 -1.01
C ARG A 82 11.07 -1.13 -2.13
N GLU A 83 11.29 -1.52 -3.38
CA GLU A 83 11.15 -0.61 -4.52
C GLU A 83 9.70 -0.14 -4.67
N ILE A 84 8.72 -1.07 -4.61
CA ILE A 84 7.29 -0.71 -4.69
C ILE A 84 6.90 0.23 -3.55
N ALA A 85 7.37 0.00 -2.33
CA ALA A 85 7.08 0.87 -1.19
C ALA A 85 7.59 2.30 -1.41
N ARG A 86 8.85 2.45 -1.83
CA ARG A 86 9.48 3.77 -2.04
C ARG A 86 8.85 4.53 -3.21
N LEU A 87 8.70 3.87 -4.36
CA LEU A 87 8.02 4.45 -5.52
C LEU A 87 6.56 4.76 -5.23
N GLY A 88 5.91 3.89 -4.45
CA GLY A 88 4.54 4.06 -4.01
C GLY A 88 4.33 5.26 -3.10
N TYR A 89 5.23 5.46 -2.14
CA TYR A 89 5.25 6.66 -1.32
C TYR A 89 5.39 7.92 -2.18
N GLY A 90 6.37 7.94 -3.09
CA GLY A 90 6.59 9.05 -4.02
C GLY A 90 5.35 9.38 -4.86
N THR A 91 4.68 8.35 -5.36
CA THR A 91 3.46 8.48 -6.18
C THR A 91 2.30 9.06 -5.37
N LEU A 92 2.08 8.56 -4.16
CA LEU A 92 0.97 9.03 -3.30
C LEU A 92 1.23 10.44 -2.77
N ALA A 93 2.47 10.76 -2.41
CA ALA A 93 2.88 12.10 -2.00
C ALA A 93 2.67 13.11 -3.14
N ALA A 94 3.12 12.79 -4.36
CA ALA A 94 2.93 13.65 -5.52
C ALA A 94 1.43 13.89 -5.82
N LYS A 95 0.63 12.82 -5.90
CA LYS A 95 -0.83 12.91 -6.09
C LYS A 95 -1.50 13.76 -5.00
N TYR A 96 -1.09 13.60 -3.74
CA TYR A 96 -1.65 14.37 -2.64
C TYR A 96 -1.31 15.85 -2.75
N CYS A 97 -0.03 16.18 -3.02
CA CYS A 97 0.38 17.58 -3.17
C CYS A 97 -0.20 18.27 -4.41
N GLU A 98 -0.54 17.52 -5.47
CA GLU A 98 -1.23 18.07 -6.64
C GLU A 98 -2.66 18.51 -6.29
N GLU A 99 -3.36 17.76 -5.42
CA GLU A 99 -4.73 18.06 -5.00
C GLU A 99 -4.80 19.01 -3.78
N ASP A 100 -3.75 19.10 -2.96
CA ASP A 100 -3.73 19.89 -1.72
C ASP A 100 -2.68 21.03 -1.77
N PRO A 101 -3.12 22.30 -1.90
CA PRO A 101 -2.24 23.47 -1.90
C PRO A 101 -1.44 23.68 -0.60
N SER A 102 -1.84 23.00 0.49
CA SER A 102 -1.18 23.09 1.80
C SER A 102 -0.14 21.98 2.03
N CYS A 103 0.23 21.23 0.99
CA CYS A 103 1.17 20.12 1.11
C CYS A 103 2.49 20.55 1.78
N SER A 104 2.76 20.01 2.96
CA SER A 104 3.98 20.29 3.71
C SER A 104 5.22 19.72 3.02
N ALA A 105 6.31 20.48 3.00
CA ALA A 105 7.62 20.01 2.53
C ALA A 105 8.10 18.73 3.23
N GLU A 106 7.63 18.47 4.46
CA GLU A 106 7.96 17.24 5.20
C GLU A 106 7.47 15.96 4.51
N ILE A 107 6.39 16.03 3.73
CA ILE A 107 5.86 14.90 2.94
C ILE A 107 6.74 14.61 1.72
N ILE A 108 7.51 15.58 1.25
CA ILE A 108 8.36 15.43 0.07
C ILE A 108 9.79 15.03 0.46
N ARG A 109 10.23 15.38 1.68
CA ARG A 109 11.58 15.09 2.19
C ARG A 109 12.07 13.65 1.97
N PRO A 110 11.27 12.58 2.19
CA PRO A 110 11.79 11.21 2.03
C PRO A 110 12.08 10.80 0.57
N ILE A 111 11.72 11.64 -0.40
CA ILE A 111 11.93 11.41 -1.84
C ILE A 111 13.08 12.27 -2.38
N HIS A 112 13.47 13.32 -1.66
CA HIS A 112 14.46 14.33 -2.09
C HIS A 112 15.88 14.06 -1.58
#